data_AF-A0A355ISC2-F1
#
_entry.id   AF-A0A355ISC2-F1
#
_cell.length_a   1.000
_cell.length_b   1.000
_cell.length_c   1.000
_cell.angle_alpha   90.00
_cell.angle_beta   90.00
_cell.angle_gamma   90.00
#
_symmetry.space_group_name_H-M   'P 1'
#
loop_
_entity.id
_entity.type
_entity.pdbx_description
1 polymer ?
#
loop_
_entity_poly.entity_id
_entity_poly.type
_entity_poly.pdbx_seq_one_letter_code
_entity_poly.pdbx_strand_id
1 'polypeptide(L)'
;MADYKQIARYLESILKSQCFSKSGINRELLRYLVESTIKGENPKEFQIANEVFGKNVSQEKDLNIRVYILNLRKKLEEYYEREGKDDEIRFSIPKGKYNVQFHTNYYKIYSKRLFRIAPFFLGVSILFLTFTYFLYQHRKSPETARLSFWKELRRGDYPVLLILGDHYFFRLNSKNEVSGTMRINSINNNEDLDQYIAENPELIDRIEKTSQTYINSQAPFGIYKIMNILGGGLTDINMIYSSQLRWNDLPGNHIIFIGSYKTQNLLRPINEKIGISYDIKEGLLNYTTADSVISFNNHSLNNLTYEYASLVHFVTIDGRRIIFFMCDSDVGNIATLKLLTEKQGLSQLEKMAKQSGTENYKAVFEVKGRDHTDFETNLLRVDRLEIPISEVWP
;
A
#
# COMPACT_ATOMS: atom_id res chain seq x y z
N MET A 1 3.74 51.90 -16.92
CA MET A 1 3.06 52.60 -18.04
C MET A 1 2.69 51.56 -19.07
N ALA A 2 1.43 51.49 -19.52
CA ALA A 2 1.09 50.63 -20.64
C ALA A 2 1.90 51.07 -21.87
N ASP A 3 2.40 50.12 -22.66
CA ASP A 3 3.18 50.41 -23.86
C ASP A 3 2.34 51.27 -24.82
N TYR A 4 2.89 52.38 -25.31
CA TYR A 4 2.24 53.31 -26.24
C TYR A 4 1.62 52.58 -27.44
N LYS A 5 2.30 51.55 -27.94
CA LYS A 5 1.81 50.69 -29.03
C LYS A 5 0.53 49.94 -28.66
N GLN A 6 0.41 49.49 -27.41
CA GLN A 6 -0.75 48.77 -26.91
C GLN A 6 -1.96 49.71 -26.77
N ILE A 7 -1.75 50.92 -26.24
CA ILE A 7 -2.79 51.97 -26.14
C ILE A 7 -3.30 52.34 -27.54
N ALA A 8 -2.40 52.58 -28.50
CA ALA A 8 -2.77 52.92 -29.87
C ALA A 8 -3.61 51.81 -30.55
N ARG A 9 -3.26 50.53 -30.31
CA ARG A 9 -4.03 49.40 -30.83
C ARG A 9 -5.43 49.30 -30.23
N TYR A 10 -5.59 49.52 -28.93
CA TYR A 10 -6.91 49.54 -28.29
C TYR A 10 -7.73 50.75 -28.73
N LEU A 11 -7.11 51.93 -28.89
CA LEU A 11 -7.77 53.10 -29.46
C LEU A 11 -8.34 52.78 -30.86
N GLU A 12 -7.53 52.24 -31.76
CA GLU A 12 -8.00 51.88 -33.11
C GLU A 12 -9.12 50.82 -33.10
N SER A 13 -9.08 49.89 -32.14
CA SER A 13 -10.15 48.90 -31.96
C SER A 13 -11.46 49.56 -31.49
N ILE A 14 -11.40 50.46 -30.52
CA ILE A 14 -12.54 51.25 -30.04
C ILE A 14 -13.11 52.10 -31.16
N LEU A 15 -12.27 52.78 -31.95
CA LEU A 15 -12.72 53.67 -33.03
C LEU A 15 -13.38 52.94 -34.20
N LYS A 16 -13.06 51.66 -34.42
CA LYS A 16 -13.67 50.78 -35.43
C LYS A 16 -14.92 50.04 -34.92
N SER A 17 -15.19 50.08 -33.62
CA SER A 17 -16.35 49.42 -33.00
C SER A 17 -17.68 49.93 -33.57
N GLN A 18 -18.72 49.10 -33.52
CA GLN A 18 -20.06 49.52 -33.92
C GLN A 18 -20.56 50.69 -33.06
N CYS A 19 -20.23 50.70 -31.77
CA CYS A 19 -20.56 51.78 -30.84
C CYS A 19 -20.01 53.15 -31.29
N PHE A 20 -18.82 53.20 -31.89
CA PHE A 20 -18.17 54.46 -32.31
C PHE A 20 -18.29 54.76 -33.81
N SER A 21 -18.51 53.74 -34.65
CA SER A 21 -18.55 53.85 -36.12
C SER A 21 -19.49 54.94 -36.66
N LYS A 22 -20.65 55.14 -36.00
CA LYS A 22 -21.72 56.07 -36.45
C LYS A 22 -21.49 57.54 -36.07
N SER A 23 -20.51 57.87 -35.23
CA SER A 23 -20.26 59.25 -34.77
C SER A 23 -18.83 59.68 -35.03
N GLY A 24 -18.61 60.37 -36.15
CA GLY A 24 -17.30 60.94 -36.51
C GLY A 24 -16.76 61.89 -35.43
N ILE A 25 -17.63 62.72 -34.85
CA ILE A 25 -17.26 63.66 -33.79
C ILE A 25 -16.73 62.95 -32.54
N ASN A 26 -17.37 61.87 -32.08
CA ASN A 26 -16.89 61.14 -30.90
C ASN A 26 -15.58 60.39 -31.16
N ARG A 27 -15.33 60.00 -32.42
CA ARG A 27 -14.08 59.35 -32.83
C ARG A 27 -12.92 60.33 -32.80
N GLU A 28 -13.08 61.49 -33.42
CA GLU A 28 -12.07 62.56 -33.41
C GLU A 28 -11.82 63.08 -32.00
N LEU A 29 -12.89 63.27 -31.21
CA LEU A 29 -12.77 63.68 -29.82
C LEU A 29 -11.99 62.65 -28.98
N LEU A 30 -12.32 61.36 -29.09
CA LEU A 30 -11.60 60.32 -28.35
C LEU A 30 -10.12 60.23 -28.78
N ARG A 31 -9.86 60.31 -30.09
CA ARG A 31 -8.50 60.29 -30.65
C ARG A 31 -7.67 61.45 -30.08
N TYR A 32 -8.19 62.67 -30.17
CA TYR A 32 -7.54 63.86 -29.64
C TYR A 32 -7.25 63.74 -28.14
N LEU A 33 -8.23 63.33 -27.33
CA LEU A 33 -8.02 63.21 -25.88
C LEU A 33 -7.00 62.12 -25.52
N VAL A 34 -6.96 61.00 -26.23
CA VAL A 34 -5.98 59.94 -25.99
C VAL A 34 -4.57 60.40 -26.39
N GLU A 35 -4.42 61.04 -27.55
CA GLU A 35 -3.13 61.58 -28.01
C GLU A 35 -2.59 62.66 -27.07
N SER A 36 -3.43 63.61 -26.65
CA SER A 36 -3.05 64.62 -25.65
C SER A 36 -2.69 63.99 -24.31
N THR A 37 -3.44 62.98 -23.85
CA THR A 37 -3.13 62.32 -22.57
C THR A 37 -1.81 61.55 -22.61
N ILE A 38 -1.48 60.93 -23.74
CA ILE A 38 -0.18 60.26 -23.93
C ILE A 38 0.97 61.27 -23.94
N LYS A 39 0.77 62.45 -24.53
CA LYS A 39 1.75 63.56 -24.50
C LYS A 39 1.88 64.20 -23.11
N GLY A 40 1.06 63.81 -22.14
CA GLY A 40 1.02 64.37 -20.79
C GLY A 40 0.30 65.72 -20.70
N GLU A 41 -0.45 66.09 -21.74
CA GLU A 41 -1.19 67.34 -21.82
C GLU A 41 -2.59 67.20 -21.17
N ASN A 42 -3.07 68.29 -20.57
CA ASN A 42 -4.44 68.39 -20.05
C ASN A 42 -5.22 69.42 -20.87
N PRO A 43 -5.93 68.99 -21.92
CA PRO A 43 -6.59 69.92 -22.82
C PRO A 43 -7.71 70.68 -22.10
N LYS A 44 -7.77 72.00 -22.28
CA LYS A 44 -8.87 72.85 -21.81
C LYS A 44 -10.02 72.84 -22.80
N GLU A 45 -11.22 73.23 -22.34
CA GLU A 45 -12.43 73.31 -23.18
C GLU A 45 -12.16 74.06 -24.50
N PHE A 46 -11.61 75.27 -24.45
CA PHE A 46 -11.30 76.04 -25.66
C PHE A 46 -10.36 75.33 -26.65
N GLN A 47 -9.39 74.55 -26.17
CA GLN A 47 -8.47 73.80 -27.03
C GLN A 47 -9.19 72.65 -27.74
N ILE A 48 -10.07 71.94 -27.02
CA ILE A 48 -10.90 70.87 -27.60
C ILE A 48 -11.84 71.44 -28.67
N ALA A 49 -12.45 72.61 -28.43
CA ALA A 49 -13.30 73.27 -29.42
C ALA A 49 -12.53 73.58 -30.71
N ASN A 50 -11.32 74.15 -30.60
CA ASN A 50 -10.54 74.53 -31.76
C ASN A 50 -10.00 73.33 -32.54
N GLU A 51 -9.44 72.34 -31.85
CA GLU A 51 -8.75 71.21 -32.49
C GLU A 51 -9.71 70.15 -33.03
N VAL A 52 -10.86 69.93 -32.39
CA VAL A 52 -11.82 68.88 -32.80
C VAL A 52 -12.96 69.44 -33.67
N PHE A 53 -13.37 70.70 -33.46
CA PHE A 53 -14.54 71.28 -34.14
C PHE A 53 -14.19 72.39 -35.15
N GLY A 54 -12.96 72.92 -35.13
CA GLY A 54 -12.43 73.86 -36.13
C GLY A 54 -12.98 75.30 -36.05
N LYS A 55 -12.28 76.24 -36.71
CA LYS A 55 -12.57 77.69 -36.77
C LYS A 55 -13.86 78.09 -37.55
N ASN A 56 -14.79 77.17 -37.79
CA ASN A 56 -16.11 77.47 -38.41
C ASN A 56 -17.24 77.55 -37.39
N VAL A 57 -16.92 77.61 -36.10
CA VAL A 57 -17.86 78.00 -35.05
C VAL A 57 -17.86 79.52 -34.98
N SER A 58 -18.32 80.15 -36.05
CA SER A 58 -18.63 81.57 -36.06
C SER A 58 -19.58 81.84 -34.91
N GLN A 59 -19.21 82.87 -34.14
CA GLN A 59 -19.95 83.50 -33.05
C GLN A 59 -21.46 83.32 -33.21
N GLU A 60 -22.10 82.64 -32.23
CA GLU A 60 -23.54 82.60 -31.88
C GLU A 60 -24.15 81.23 -31.53
N LYS A 61 -23.36 80.15 -31.39
CA LYS A 61 -23.82 78.96 -30.63
C LYS A 61 -22.75 78.49 -29.65
N ASP A 62 -23.07 78.54 -28.36
CA ASP A 62 -22.29 77.93 -27.29
C ASP A 62 -22.13 76.42 -27.55
N LEU A 63 -21.02 76.02 -28.17
CA LEU A 63 -20.65 74.61 -28.27
C LEU A 63 -20.37 74.08 -26.87
N ASN A 64 -21.35 73.37 -26.33
CA ASN A 64 -21.24 72.79 -25.00
C ASN A 64 -20.38 71.52 -25.04
N ILE A 65 -19.05 71.70 -24.93
CA ILE A 65 -18.06 70.61 -24.92
C ILE A 65 -18.37 69.59 -23.82
N ARG A 66 -18.96 70.03 -22.71
CA ARG A 66 -19.36 69.14 -21.61
C ARG A 66 -20.42 68.14 -22.06
N VAL A 67 -21.32 68.50 -22.98
CA VAL A 67 -22.31 67.58 -23.57
C VAL A 67 -21.63 66.53 -24.45
N TYR A 68 -20.68 66.92 -25.29
CA TYR A 68 -19.91 65.98 -26.12
C TYR A 68 -19.07 65.01 -25.28
N ILE A 69 -18.45 65.50 -24.22
CA ILE A 69 -17.67 64.68 -23.29
C ILE A 69 -18.58 63.75 -22.48
N LEU A 70 -19.78 64.20 -22.09
CA LEU A 70 -20.78 63.35 -21.45
C LEU A 70 -21.22 62.21 -22.39
N ASN A 71 -21.48 62.53 -23.65
CA ASN A 71 -21.83 61.54 -24.67
C ASN A 71 -20.68 60.57 -24.95
N LEU A 72 -19.44 61.05 -24.97
CA LEU A 72 -18.25 60.22 -25.12
C LEU A 72 -18.07 59.24 -23.95
N ARG A 73 -18.30 59.68 -22.70
CA ARG A 73 -18.29 58.79 -21.52
C ARG A 73 -19.31 57.68 -21.66
N LYS A 74 -20.57 58.02 -22.00
CA LYS A 74 -21.64 57.03 -22.21
C LYS A 74 -21.30 56.04 -23.32
N LYS A 75 -20.70 56.51 -24.42
CA LYS A 75 -20.25 55.65 -25.53
C LYS A 75 -19.12 54.70 -25.12
N LEU A 76 -18.16 55.16 -24.31
CA LEU A 76 -17.10 54.30 -23.76
C LEU A 76 -17.71 53.25 -22.82
N GLU A 77 -18.66 53.63 -21.97
CA GLU A 77 -19.40 52.68 -21.12
C GLU A 77 -20.12 51.62 -21.96
N GLU A 78 -20.91 52.02 -22.96
CA GLU A 78 -21.61 51.10 -23.87
C GLU A 78 -20.66 50.15 -24.61
N TYR A 79 -19.51 50.66 -25.09
CA TYR A 79 -18.47 49.84 -25.71
C TYR A 79 -17.95 48.76 -24.74
N TYR A 80 -17.58 49.14 -23.51
CA TYR A 80 -17.03 48.20 -22.53
C TYR A 80 -18.07 47.26 -21.92
N GLU A 81 -19.36 47.56 -22.04
CA GLU A 81 -20.44 46.62 -21.70
C GLU A 81 -20.66 45.57 -22.79
N ARG A 82 -20.31 45.88 -24.05
CA ARG A 82 -20.53 45.03 -25.22
C ARG A 82 -19.21 44.59 -25.84
N GLU A 83 -18.76 45.30 -26.87
CA GLU A 83 -17.66 44.92 -27.76
C GLU A 83 -16.30 44.82 -27.03
N GLY A 84 -16.07 45.68 -26.05
CA GLY A 84 -14.83 45.75 -25.26
C GLY A 84 -14.85 45.00 -23.94
N LYS A 85 -15.86 44.15 -23.67
CA LYS A 85 -16.02 43.46 -22.36
C LYS A 85 -14.80 42.65 -21.93
N ASP A 86 -14.04 42.12 -22.90
CA ASP A 86 -12.85 41.29 -22.69
C ASP A 86 -11.52 42.01 -22.99
N ASP A 87 -11.55 43.34 -23.14
CA ASP A 87 -10.36 44.16 -23.35
C ASP A 87 -9.49 44.19 -22.09
N GLU A 88 -8.18 44.06 -22.29
CA GLU A 88 -7.20 44.06 -21.18
C GLU A 88 -6.92 45.48 -20.66
N ILE A 89 -7.25 46.50 -21.46
CA ILE A 89 -7.09 47.93 -21.11
C ILE A 89 -8.43 48.64 -21.29
N ARG A 90 -8.92 49.25 -20.22
CA ARG A 90 -10.14 50.05 -20.22
C ARG A 90 -9.84 51.54 -20.20
N PHE A 91 -10.44 52.29 -21.10
CA PHE A 91 -10.31 53.74 -21.23
C PHE A 91 -11.46 54.37 -20.43
N SER A 92 -11.15 55.31 -19.55
CA SER A 92 -12.15 56.04 -18.78
C SER A 92 -11.85 57.54 -18.80
N ILE A 93 -12.88 58.38 -18.74
CA ILE A 93 -12.71 59.84 -18.66
C ILE A 93 -13.33 60.29 -17.34
N PRO A 94 -12.54 60.67 -16.31
CA PRO A 94 -13.08 61.08 -15.02
C PRO A 94 -14.03 62.26 -15.12
N LYS A 95 -14.98 62.37 -14.18
CA LYS A 95 -15.90 63.51 -14.10
C LYS A 95 -15.09 64.82 -13.91
N GLY A 96 -15.48 65.86 -14.66
CA GLY A 96 -14.82 67.18 -14.60
C GLY A 96 -13.43 67.25 -15.23
N LYS A 97 -12.92 66.16 -15.80
CA LYS A 97 -11.63 66.14 -16.50
C LYS A 97 -11.79 65.86 -17.98
N TYR A 98 -10.75 66.24 -18.73
CA TYR A 98 -10.63 66.06 -20.19
C TYR A 98 -9.44 65.17 -20.56
N ASN A 99 -8.98 64.31 -19.65
CA ASN A 99 -7.92 63.36 -19.92
C ASN A 99 -8.45 61.91 -19.80
N VAL A 100 -7.81 60.99 -20.52
CA VAL A 100 -8.18 59.57 -20.55
C VAL A 100 -7.33 58.78 -19.56
N GLN A 101 -7.95 58.06 -18.64
CA GLN A 101 -7.27 57.11 -17.76
C GLN A 101 -7.31 55.72 -18.37
N PHE A 102 -6.16 55.03 -18.30
CA PHE A 102 -6.00 53.66 -18.78
C PHE A 102 -5.96 52.71 -17.57
N HIS A 103 -6.95 51.84 -17.46
CA HIS A 103 -7.01 50.83 -16.40
C HIS A 103 -6.71 49.45 -16.97
N THR A 104 -5.63 48.83 -16.50
CA THR A 104 -5.28 47.46 -16.90
C THR A 104 -6.09 46.45 -16.09
N ASN A 105 -6.83 45.58 -16.76
CA ASN A 105 -7.54 44.48 -16.13
C ASN A 105 -6.62 43.27 -15.95
N TYR A 106 -5.83 43.29 -14.87
CA TYR A 106 -4.88 42.22 -14.56
C TYR A 106 -5.56 40.84 -14.44
N TYR A 107 -6.79 40.75 -13.93
CA TYR A 107 -7.53 39.49 -13.84
C TYR A 107 -7.76 38.83 -15.21
N LYS A 108 -8.10 39.60 -16.24
CA LYS A 108 -8.28 39.08 -17.60
C LYS A 108 -6.96 38.63 -18.24
N ILE A 109 -5.87 39.34 -17.95
CA ILE A 109 -4.52 38.97 -18.41
C ILE A 109 -4.07 37.65 -17.76
N TYR A 110 -4.22 37.52 -16.44
CA TYR A 110 -3.84 36.31 -15.71
C TYR A 110 -4.72 35.12 -16.09
N SER A 111 -6.04 35.27 -16.19
CA SER A 111 -6.96 34.17 -16.55
C SER A 111 -6.69 33.61 -17.95
N LYS A 112 -6.45 34.46 -18.97
CA LYS A 112 -6.05 33.98 -20.31
C LYS A 112 -4.73 33.22 -20.28
N ARG A 113 -3.77 33.66 -19.47
CA ARG A 113 -2.46 32.99 -19.33
C ARG A 113 -2.59 31.65 -18.61
N LEU A 114 -3.38 31.61 -17.53
CA LEU A 114 -3.71 30.40 -16.78
C LEU A 114 -4.43 29.37 -17.67
N PHE A 115 -5.39 29.79 -18.49
CA PHE A 115 -6.11 28.87 -19.37
C PHE A 115 -5.21 28.25 -20.45
N ARG A 116 -4.16 28.97 -20.91
CA ARG A 116 -3.17 28.42 -21.85
C ARG A 116 -2.25 27.37 -21.22
N ILE A 117 -1.86 27.54 -19.96
CA ILE A 117 -0.95 26.62 -19.27
C ILE A 117 -1.68 25.46 -18.56
N ALA A 118 -2.98 25.61 -18.29
CA ALA A 118 -3.83 24.59 -17.67
C ALA A 118 -3.73 23.20 -18.33
N PRO A 119 -3.81 23.03 -19.67
CA PRO A 119 -3.69 21.70 -20.28
C PRO A 119 -2.32 21.05 -20.06
N PHE A 120 -1.24 21.85 -19.96
CA PHE A 120 0.09 21.34 -19.64
C PHE A 120 0.13 20.78 -18.21
N PHE A 121 -0.35 21.53 -17.22
CA PHE A 121 -0.41 21.05 -15.84
C PHE A 121 -1.32 19.82 -15.69
N LEU A 122 -2.46 19.80 -16.38
CA LEU A 122 -3.36 18.65 -16.39
C LEU A 122 -2.68 17.42 -16.99
N GLY A 123 -1.94 17.56 -18.09
CA GLY A 123 -1.14 16.50 -18.68
C GLY A 123 -0.06 15.97 -17.72
N VAL A 124 0.66 16.88 -17.05
CA VAL A 124 1.68 16.51 -16.04
C VAL A 124 1.04 15.79 -14.85
N SER A 125 -0.11 16.25 -14.36
CA SER A 125 -0.83 15.59 -13.26
C SER A 125 -1.31 14.20 -13.64
N ILE A 126 -1.81 14.00 -14.87
CA ILE A 126 -2.17 12.66 -15.37
C ILE A 126 -0.93 11.78 -15.46
N LEU A 127 0.18 12.29 -16.01
CA LEU A 127 1.44 11.55 -16.06
C LEU A 127 1.92 11.15 -14.67
N PHE A 128 1.85 12.06 -13.70
CA PHE A 128 2.21 11.77 -12.31
C PHE A 128 1.29 10.72 -11.70
N LEU A 129 -0.03 10.82 -11.89
CA LEU A 129 -1.00 9.83 -11.41
C LEU A 129 -0.77 8.44 -12.05
N THR A 130 -0.54 8.38 -13.36
CA THR A 130 -0.23 7.11 -14.05
C THR A 130 1.09 6.52 -13.57
N PHE A 131 2.10 7.36 -13.30
CA PHE A 131 3.38 6.93 -12.74
C PHE A 131 3.22 6.44 -11.30
N THR A 132 2.46 7.14 -10.45
CA THR A 132 2.15 6.68 -9.08
C THR A 132 1.36 5.37 -9.10
N TYR A 133 0.37 5.25 -9.97
CA TYR A 133 -0.38 4.01 -10.17
C TYR A 133 0.51 2.86 -10.64
N PHE A 134 1.41 3.14 -11.59
CA PHE A 134 2.41 2.18 -12.06
C PHE A 134 3.34 1.74 -10.93
N LEU A 135 3.87 2.66 -10.12
CA LEU A 135 4.70 2.36 -8.95
C LEU A 135 3.94 1.57 -7.88
N TYR A 136 2.67 1.87 -7.68
CA TYR A 136 1.80 1.14 -6.74
C TYR A 136 1.58 -0.31 -7.20
N GLN A 137 1.22 -0.51 -8.47
CA GLN A 137 1.08 -1.85 -9.08
C GLN A 137 2.43 -2.61 -9.10
N HIS A 138 3.54 -1.90 -9.27
CA HIS A 138 4.89 -2.46 -9.27
C HIS A 138 5.58 -2.40 -7.91
N ARG A 139 4.82 -2.27 -6.80
CA ARG A 139 5.39 -2.56 -5.46
C ARG A 139 5.97 -3.97 -5.53
N LYS A 140 7.30 -4.05 -5.60
CA LYS A 140 7.99 -5.31 -5.82
C LYS A 140 7.74 -6.19 -4.60
N SER A 141 6.94 -7.25 -4.76
CA SER A 141 7.00 -8.38 -3.84
C SER A 141 8.47 -8.86 -3.78
N PRO A 142 8.95 -9.36 -2.63
CA PRO A 142 10.29 -9.92 -2.52
C PRO A 142 10.57 -10.90 -3.67
N GLU A 143 11.80 -10.97 -4.18
CA GLU A 143 12.14 -11.92 -5.24
C GLU A 143 11.78 -13.36 -4.87
N THR A 144 11.86 -13.70 -3.58
CA THR A 144 11.47 -15.00 -3.04
C THR A 144 9.98 -15.29 -3.12
N ALA A 145 9.12 -14.27 -3.07
CA ALA A 145 7.68 -14.42 -3.29
C ALA A 145 7.33 -14.82 -4.73
N ARG A 146 8.29 -14.74 -5.67
CA ARG A 146 8.14 -15.16 -7.07
C ARG A 146 8.58 -16.61 -7.31
N LEU A 147 9.27 -17.23 -6.36
CA LEU A 147 9.64 -18.63 -6.42
C LEU A 147 8.42 -19.54 -6.23
N SER A 148 8.46 -20.74 -6.80
CA SER A 148 7.29 -21.62 -6.96
C SER A 148 6.64 -21.91 -5.61
N PHE A 149 7.45 -22.17 -4.58
CA PHE A 149 6.98 -22.48 -3.23
C PHE A 149 6.01 -21.43 -2.66
N TRP A 150 6.35 -20.14 -2.74
CA TRP A 150 5.54 -19.05 -2.19
C TRP A 150 4.58 -18.42 -3.20
N LYS A 151 4.91 -18.47 -4.49
CA LYS A 151 4.14 -17.83 -5.57
C LYS A 151 2.72 -18.36 -5.64
N GLU A 152 2.58 -19.67 -5.47
CA GLU A 152 1.30 -20.35 -5.64
C GLU A 152 0.31 -20.02 -4.52
N LEU A 153 0.81 -19.77 -3.29
CA LEU A 153 -0.01 -19.28 -2.17
C LEU A 153 -0.60 -17.88 -2.40
N ARG A 154 -0.10 -17.13 -3.39
CA ARG A 154 -0.59 -15.78 -3.74
C ARG A 154 -1.57 -15.76 -4.91
N ARG A 155 -1.86 -16.91 -5.54
CA ARG A 155 -2.66 -16.93 -6.79
C ARG A 155 -4.14 -16.56 -6.59
N GLY A 156 -4.62 -16.45 -5.34
CA GLY A 156 -5.96 -15.98 -5.02
C GLY A 156 -7.06 -17.03 -5.20
N ASP A 157 -6.70 -18.27 -5.55
CA ASP A 157 -7.65 -19.38 -5.69
C ASP A 157 -8.22 -19.81 -4.33
N TYR A 158 -7.41 -19.72 -3.27
CA TYR A 158 -7.82 -19.97 -1.89
C TYR A 158 -7.15 -18.99 -0.92
N PRO A 159 -7.81 -18.60 0.19
CA PRO A 159 -7.16 -17.93 1.31
C PRO A 159 -6.12 -18.82 1.99
N VAL A 160 -5.22 -18.21 2.78
CA VAL A 160 -4.23 -18.92 3.61
C VAL A 160 -4.70 -18.92 5.07
N LEU A 161 -4.86 -20.09 5.66
CA LEU A 161 -5.02 -20.26 7.09
C LEU A 161 -3.66 -20.56 7.74
N LEU A 162 -3.17 -19.60 8.51
CA LEU A 162 -1.97 -19.71 9.32
C LEU A 162 -2.33 -20.32 10.69
N ILE A 163 -1.84 -21.53 10.95
CA ILE A 163 -2.09 -22.25 12.19
C ILE A 163 -0.85 -22.14 13.07
N LEU A 164 -1.00 -21.50 14.24
CA LEU A 164 0.10 -21.32 15.19
C LEU A 164 0.01 -22.37 16.30
N GLY A 165 1.06 -23.16 16.45
CA GLY A 165 1.21 -24.12 17.54
C GLY A 165 1.31 -23.41 18.89
N ASP A 166 0.41 -23.74 19.79
CA ASP A 166 0.34 -23.18 21.14
C ASP A 166 0.38 -24.30 22.19
N HIS A 167 1.18 -24.08 23.24
CA HIS A 167 1.41 -25.05 24.30
C HIS A 167 0.26 -25.04 25.28
N TYR A 168 -0.19 -26.24 25.65
CA TYR A 168 -1.25 -26.47 26.63
C TYR A 168 -0.75 -26.37 28.07
N PHE A 169 -1.52 -25.69 28.92
CA PHE A 169 -1.24 -25.55 30.34
C PHE A 169 -2.46 -25.96 31.18
N PHE A 170 -2.19 -26.47 32.37
CA PHE A 170 -3.19 -26.74 33.39
C PHE A 170 -2.73 -26.16 34.73
N ARG A 171 -3.63 -26.05 35.70
CA ARG A 171 -3.28 -25.56 37.02
C ARG A 171 -3.12 -26.73 37.98
N LEU A 172 -2.04 -26.69 38.76
CA LEU A 172 -1.79 -27.61 39.85
C LEU A 172 -1.89 -26.86 41.17
N ASN A 173 -2.87 -27.26 41.97
CA ASN A 173 -3.12 -26.73 43.29
C ASN A 173 -2.25 -27.47 44.33
N SER A 174 -1.49 -26.70 45.10
CA SER A 174 -0.80 -27.21 46.28
C SER A 174 -1.75 -27.21 47.48
N LYS A 175 -1.53 -28.13 48.43
CA LYS A 175 -2.30 -28.19 49.68
C LYS A 175 -2.14 -26.94 50.56
N ASN A 176 -1.06 -26.17 50.36
CA ASN A 176 -0.69 -25.01 51.19
C ASN A 176 -0.63 -23.69 50.37
N GLU A 177 -1.76 -23.31 49.75
CA GLU A 177 -2.09 -21.95 49.26
C GLU A 177 -1.51 -21.43 47.93
N VAL A 178 -0.49 -22.04 47.33
CA VAL A 178 0.00 -21.59 46.01
C VAL A 178 -0.45 -22.54 44.90
N SER A 179 -1.35 -22.07 44.04
CA SER A 179 -1.69 -22.70 42.77
C SER A 179 -0.72 -22.24 41.67
N GLY A 180 -0.14 -23.17 40.93
CA GLY A 180 0.80 -22.86 39.84
C GLY A 180 0.25 -23.30 38.48
N THR A 181 0.55 -22.52 37.43
CA THR A 181 0.35 -22.96 36.05
C THR A 181 1.47 -23.92 35.66
N MET A 182 1.11 -25.13 35.24
CA MET A 182 2.02 -26.22 34.91
C MET A 182 2.02 -26.53 33.43
N ARG A 183 3.21 -26.88 32.92
CA ARG A 183 3.42 -27.48 31.60
C ARG A 183 4.20 -28.77 31.76
N ILE A 184 3.68 -29.84 31.16
CA ILE A 184 4.36 -31.13 31.04
C ILE A 184 4.37 -31.49 29.56
N ASN A 185 5.55 -31.65 28.94
CA ASN A 185 5.71 -31.80 27.49
C ASN A 185 4.85 -32.91 26.85
N SER A 186 4.56 -33.98 27.58
CA SER A 186 3.72 -35.09 27.12
C SER A 186 2.22 -34.82 27.17
N ILE A 187 1.76 -33.76 27.84
CA ILE A 187 0.35 -33.36 27.96
C ILE A 187 0.12 -32.14 27.08
N ASN A 188 -0.59 -32.30 25.97
CA ASN A 188 -0.72 -31.26 24.94
C ASN A 188 -2.17 -30.86 24.65
N ASN A 189 -3.15 -31.51 25.26
CA ASN A 189 -4.58 -31.20 25.19
C ASN A 189 -5.31 -31.74 26.45
N ASN A 190 -6.64 -31.60 26.47
CA ASN A 190 -7.45 -32.09 27.57
C ASN A 190 -7.48 -33.62 27.64
N GLU A 191 -7.47 -34.30 26.50
CA GLU A 191 -7.49 -35.76 26.42
C GLU A 191 -6.23 -36.37 27.05
N ASP A 192 -5.05 -35.82 26.74
CA ASP A 192 -3.77 -36.21 27.34
C ASP A 192 -3.78 -35.98 28.86
N LEU A 193 -4.41 -34.88 29.32
CA LEU A 193 -4.49 -34.56 30.74
C LEU A 193 -5.44 -35.51 31.47
N ASP A 194 -6.57 -35.86 30.86
CA ASP A 194 -7.52 -36.82 31.40
C ASP A 194 -6.88 -38.21 31.54
N GLN A 195 -6.09 -38.62 30.53
CA GLN A 195 -5.29 -39.84 30.62
C GLN A 195 -4.27 -39.77 31.77
N TYR A 196 -3.55 -38.64 31.89
CA TYR A 196 -2.57 -38.46 32.96
C TYR A 196 -3.21 -38.51 34.36
N ILE A 197 -4.40 -37.92 34.55
CA ILE A 197 -5.15 -37.98 35.80
C ILE A 197 -5.62 -39.41 36.08
N ALA A 198 -6.07 -40.15 35.06
CA ALA A 198 -6.47 -41.55 35.21
C ALA A 198 -5.30 -42.45 35.66
N GLU A 199 -4.08 -42.15 35.18
CA GLU A 199 -2.85 -42.83 35.59
C GLU A 199 -2.33 -42.39 36.98
N ASN A 200 -2.75 -41.21 37.48
CA ASN A 200 -2.33 -40.62 38.75
C ASN A 200 -3.53 -40.11 39.58
N PRO A 201 -4.42 -41.00 40.08
CA PRO A 201 -5.69 -40.60 40.71
C PRO A 201 -5.55 -39.71 41.95
N GLU A 202 -4.40 -39.74 42.63
CA GLU A 202 -4.08 -38.89 43.79
C GLU A 202 -3.98 -37.39 43.45
N LEU A 203 -3.91 -37.04 42.16
CA LEU A 203 -3.83 -35.67 41.67
C LEU A 203 -5.19 -35.09 41.27
N ILE A 204 -6.27 -35.87 41.30
CA ILE A 204 -7.58 -35.48 40.73
C ILE A 204 -8.13 -34.18 41.36
N ASP A 205 -8.06 -34.04 42.68
CA ASP A 205 -8.54 -32.86 43.41
C ASP A 205 -7.55 -31.68 43.37
N ARG A 206 -6.38 -31.90 42.76
CA ARG A 206 -5.30 -30.91 42.67
C ARG A 206 -5.13 -30.35 41.28
N ILE A 207 -5.66 -31.01 40.24
CA ILE A 207 -5.53 -30.57 38.86
C ILE A 207 -6.81 -29.85 38.44
N GLU A 208 -6.65 -28.65 37.87
CA GLU A 208 -7.72 -27.88 37.27
C GLU A 208 -7.38 -27.65 35.79
N LYS A 209 -8.33 -28.01 34.91
CA LYS A 209 -8.24 -27.71 33.47
C LYS A 209 -8.29 -26.20 33.25
N THR A 210 -7.52 -25.69 32.30
CA THR A 210 -7.53 -24.27 31.96
C THR A 210 -7.62 -24.08 30.46
N SER A 211 -8.12 -22.93 30.02
CA SER A 211 -8.07 -22.51 28.62
C SER A 211 -6.79 -21.72 28.29
N GLN A 212 -5.83 -21.68 29.20
CA GLN A 212 -4.60 -20.89 29.03
C GLN A 212 -3.64 -21.64 28.10
N THR A 213 -3.17 -20.95 27.07
CA THR A 213 -2.14 -21.45 26.16
C THR A 213 -1.07 -20.40 25.92
N TYR A 214 0.09 -20.83 25.45
CA TYR A 214 1.19 -19.93 25.09
C TYR A 214 1.80 -20.28 23.74
N ILE A 215 2.08 -19.25 22.96
CA ILE A 215 2.97 -19.34 21.81
C ILE A 215 4.40 -18.96 22.23
N ASN A 216 5.36 -19.61 21.60
CA ASN A 216 6.80 -19.40 21.77
C ASN A 216 7.38 -18.52 20.66
N SER A 217 8.68 -18.24 20.68
CA SER A 217 9.32 -17.21 19.85
C SER A 217 9.24 -17.48 18.34
N GLN A 218 9.14 -18.75 17.94
CA GLN A 218 9.01 -19.14 16.53
C GLN A 218 7.72 -18.63 15.87
N ALA A 219 6.60 -18.55 16.60
CA ALA A 219 5.32 -18.16 16.06
C ALA A 219 5.29 -16.68 15.60
N PRO A 220 5.59 -15.68 16.46
CA PRO A 220 5.61 -14.27 16.03
C PRO A 220 6.70 -14.02 14.97
N PHE A 221 7.84 -14.69 15.06
CA PHE A 221 8.88 -14.61 14.02
C PHE A 221 8.39 -15.14 12.67
N GLY A 222 7.72 -16.30 12.67
CA GLY A 222 7.16 -16.92 11.48
C GLY A 222 6.06 -16.10 10.84
N ILE A 223 5.15 -15.53 11.65
CA ILE A 223 4.16 -14.56 11.17
C ILE A 223 4.86 -13.42 10.45
N TYR A 224 5.84 -12.78 11.09
CA TYR A 224 6.60 -11.67 10.49
C TYR A 224 7.22 -12.06 9.14
N LYS A 225 7.86 -13.23 9.07
CA LYS A 225 8.49 -13.74 7.85
C LYS A 225 7.48 -14.02 6.74
N ILE A 226 6.39 -14.73 7.05
CA ILE A 226 5.35 -15.07 6.07
C ILE A 226 4.66 -13.80 5.55
N MET A 227 4.29 -12.88 6.45
CA MET A 227 3.61 -11.64 6.07
C MET A 227 4.48 -10.77 5.14
N ASN A 228 5.80 -10.76 5.35
CA ASN A 228 6.74 -10.07 4.46
C ASN A 228 6.80 -10.70 3.06
N ILE A 229 6.63 -12.02 2.94
CA ILE A 229 6.67 -12.72 1.66
C ILE A 229 5.34 -12.64 0.92
N LEU A 230 4.25 -12.99 1.59
CA LEU A 230 2.92 -13.06 0.96
C LEU A 230 2.33 -11.67 0.70
N GLY A 231 2.94 -10.64 1.31
CA GLY A 231 2.58 -9.24 1.12
C GLY A 231 1.29 -8.92 1.84
N GLY A 232 1.37 -8.40 3.06
CA GLY A 232 0.20 -8.01 3.85
C GLY A 232 -0.79 -7.18 3.01
N GLY A 233 -1.99 -7.72 2.79
CA GLY A 233 -3.05 -7.11 1.99
C GLY A 233 -3.15 -7.56 0.52
N LEU A 234 -2.24 -8.38 0.00
CA LEU A 234 -2.33 -9.01 -1.33
C LEU A 234 -2.92 -10.42 -1.28
N THR A 235 -2.71 -11.12 -0.16
CA THR A 235 -3.22 -12.47 0.09
C THR A 235 -4.18 -12.38 1.26
N ASP A 236 -5.35 -13.03 1.16
CA ASP A 236 -6.27 -13.19 2.29
C ASP A 236 -5.68 -14.21 3.26
N ILE A 237 -5.33 -13.76 4.47
CA ILE A 237 -4.65 -14.57 5.48
C ILE A 237 -5.46 -14.51 6.77
N ASN A 238 -5.98 -15.66 7.18
CA ASN A 238 -6.59 -15.86 8.49
C ASN A 238 -5.61 -16.58 9.42
N MET A 239 -5.76 -16.40 10.73
CA MET A 239 -4.90 -17.05 11.71
C MET A 239 -5.72 -17.67 12.83
N ILE A 240 -5.33 -18.88 13.24
CA ILE A 240 -5.93 -19.61 14.36
C ILE A 240 -4.84 -20.31 15.18
N TYR A 241 -5.11 -20.54 16.46
CA TYR A 241 -4.26 -21.38 17.30
C TYR A 241 -4.57 -22.86 17.09
N SER A 242 -3.55 -23.71 17.20
CA SER A 242 -3.68 -25.15 17.03
C SER A 242 -4.68 -25.79 18.01
N SER A 243 -4.79 -25.23 19.22
CA SER A 243 -5.76 -25.65 20.25
C SER A 243 -7.22 -25.33 19.91
N GLN A 244 -7.46 -24.41 18.97
CA GLN A 244 -8.80 -23.96 18.56
C GLN A 244 -9.24 -24.56 17.23
N LEU A 245 -8.30 -25.17 16.50
CA LEU A 245 -8.49 -25.72 15.17
C LEU A 245 -9.52 -26.86 15.16
N ARG A 246 -10.41 -26.84 14.18
CA ARG A 246 -11.42 -27.88 13.92
C ARG A 246 -11.29 -28.39 12.49
N TRP A 247 -11.79 -29.60 12.24
CA TRP A 247 -11.79 -30.19 10.89
C TRP A 247 -12.50 -29.32 9.84
N ASN A 248 -13.56 -28.61 10.24
CA ASN A 248 -14.31 -27.71 9.35
C ASN A 248 -13.53 -26.45 8.93
N ASP A 249 -12.42 -26.13 9.60
CA ASP A 249 -11.60 -24.97 9.26
C ASP A 249 -10.62 -25.25 8.11
N LEU A 250 -10.30 -26.53 7.85
CA LEU A 250 -9.30 -26.94 6.85
C LEU A 250 -9.77 -26.80 5.38
N PRO A 251 -11.02 -27.16 5.02
CA PRO A 251 -11.50 -27.03 3.64
C PRO A 251 -11.42 -25.57 3.15
N GLY A 252 -11.14 -25.40 1.86
CA GLY A 252 -11.12 -24.09 1.22
C GLY A 252 -9.95 -23.17 1.59
N ASN A 253 -8.97 -23.66 2.36
CA ASN A 253 -7.78 -22.88 2.74
C ASN A 253 -6.48 -23.58 2.31
N HIS A 254 -5.52 -22.81 1.79
CA HIS A 254 -4.12 -23.18 1.93
C HIS A 254 -3.76 -23.20 3.43
N ILE A 255 -2.92 -24.13 3.86
CA ILE A 255 -2.56 -24.25 5.28
C ILE A 255 -1.06 -24.01 5.44
N ILE A 256 -0.71 -23.18 6.42
CA ILE A 256 0.66 -23.11 6.94
C ILE A 256 0.60 -23.33 8.44
N PHE A 257 1.15 -24.43 8.92
CA PHE A 257 1.35 -24.68 10.34
C PHE A 257 2.77 -24.26 10.75
N ILE A 258 2.89 -23.54 11.87
CA ILE A 258 4.16 -23.24 12.52
C ILE A 258 4.03 -23.60 13.99
N GLY A 259 4.82 -24.56 14.45
CA GLY A 259 4.82 -24.91 15.86
C GLY A 259 5.81 -26.01 16.19
N SER A 260 5.88 -26.36 17.46
CA SER A 260 6.65 -27.53 17.87
C SER A 260 5.92 -28.84 17.53
N TYR A 261 6.66 -29.96 17.54
CA TYR A 261 6.08 -31.31 17.43
C TYR A 261 4.99 -31.58 18.49
N LYS A 262 5.07 -30.88 19.64
CA LYS A 262 4.17 -31.01 20.80
C LYS A 262 2.89 -30.19 20.65
N THR A 263 2.79 -29.33 19.64
CA THR A 263 1.68 -28.36 19.47
C THR A 263 0.88 -28.60 18.20
N GLN A 264 0.95 -29.81 17.63
CA GLN A 264 0.24 -30.14 16.39
C GLN A 264 -1.26 -30.37 16.60
N ASN A 265 -1.68 -30.77 17.81
CA ASN A 265 -3.06 -31.09 18.15
C ASN A 265 -3.72 -31.97 17.08
N LEU A 266 -4.82 -31.50 16.48
CA LEU A 266 -5.60 -32.18 15.43
C LEU A 266 -4.75 -32.66 14.24
N LEU A 267 -3.63 -31.97 13.95
CA LEU A 267 -2.78 -32.23 12.79
C LEU A 267 -1.74 -33.32 13.02
N ARG A 268 -1.53 -33.75 14.28
CA ARG A 268 -0.51 -34.76 14.63
C ARG A 268 -0.63 -36.06 13.83
N PRO A 269 -1.82 -36.70 13.72
CA PRO A 269 -1.94 -37.97 13.01
C PRO A 269 -1.62 -37.87 11.52
N ILE A 270 -1.77 -36.68 10.92
CA ILE A 270 -1.46 -36.43 9.50
C ILE A 270 0.06 -36.51 9.28
N ASN A 271 0.83 -35.82 10.12
CA ASN A 271 2.30 -35.84 10.02
C ASN A 271 2.88 -37.22 10.37
N GLU A 272 2.32 -37.90 11.38
CA GLU A 272 2.73 -39.27 11.72
C GLU A 272 2.51 -40.24 10.55
N LYS A 273 1.35 -40.17 9.87
CA LYS A 273 1.09 -40.94 8.64
C LYS A 273 2.08 -40.60 7.53
N ILE A 274 2.36 -39.31 7.32
CA ILE A 274 3.35 -38.85 6.33
C ILE A 274 4.79 -39.29 6.70
N GLY A 275 4.99 -39.86 7.89
CA GLY A 275 6.25 -40.43 8.33
C GLY A 275 7.16 -39.41 9.01
N ILE A 276 6.57 -38.45 9.70
CA ILE A 276 7.22 -37.54 10.65
C ILE A 276 6.59 -37.79 12.02
N SER A 277 7.31 -38.44 12.93
CA SER A 277 6.88 -38.61 14.32
C SER A 277 7.97 -38.13 15.28
N TYR A 278 7.56 -37.75 16.48
CA TYR A 278 8.48 -37.20 17.47
C TYR A 278 8.29 -37.90 18.81
N ASP A 279 9.37 -38.48 19.33
CA ASP A 279 9.39 -39.02 20.67
C ASP A 279 9.68 -37.89 21.66
N ILE A 280 8.65 -37.48 22.40
CA ILE A 280 8.74 -36.39 23.38
C ILE A 280 9.64 -36.76 24.57
N LYS A 281 9.71 -38.05 24.93
CA LYS A 281 10.50 -38.52 26.08
C LYS A 281 11.98 -38.56 25.73
N GLU A 282 12.31 -39.11 24.57
CA GLU A 282 13.68 -39.27 24.11
C GLU A 282 14.23 -38.03 23.37
N GLY A 283 13.36 -37.08 23.00
CA GLY A 283 13.75 -35.89 22.24
C GLY A 283 14.12 -36.19 20.78
N LEU A 284 13.49 -37.20 20.19
CA LEU A 284 13.93 -37.85 18.97
C LEU A 284 12.93 -37.62 17.82
N LEU A 285 13.40 -37.01 16.73
CA LEU A 285 12.66 -36.93 15.48
C LEU A 285 12.83 -38.23 14.69
N ASN A 286 11.75 -38.96 14.49
CA ASN A 286 11.70 -40.15 13.65
C ASN A 286 11.19 -39.78 12.26
N TYR A 287 12.02 -40.04 11.26
CA TYR A 287 11.79 -39.72 9.87
C TYR A 287 11.71 -41.01 9.05
N THR A 288 10.52 -41.36 8.57
CA THR A 288 10.29 -42.59 7.81
C THR A 288 10.57 -42.38 6.33
N THR A 289 11.52 -43.10 5.74
CA THR A 289 11.73 -43.16 4.28
C THR A 289 10.91 -44.30 3.68
N ALA A 290 11.05 -44.55 2.38
CA ALA A 290 10.39 -45.68 1.72
C ALA A 290 10.82 -47.05 2.29
N ASP A 291 12.02 -47.12 2.86
CA ASP A 291 12.73 -48.35 3.18
C ASP A 291 13.26 -48.42 4.63
N SER A 292 13.19 -47.33 5.40
CA SER A 292 13.81 -47.24 6.72
C SER A 292 13.18 -46.15 7.59
N VAL A 293 13.51 -46.15 8.89
CA VAL A 293 13.23 -45.03 9.79
C VAL A 293 14.57 -44.49 10.26
N ILE A 294 14.80 -43.20 10.01
CA ILE A 294 16.00 -42.47 10.42
C ILE A 294 15.62 -41.64 11.64
N SER A 295 16.37 -41.78 12.72
CA SER A 295 16.15 -41.02 13.94
C SER A 295 17.18 -39.92 14.09
N PHE A 296 16.73 -38.69 14.29
CA PHE A 296 17.54 -37.50 14.49
C PHE A 296 17.39 -37.03 15.94
N ASN A 297 18.50 -37.00 16.67
CA ASN A 297 18.50 -36.67 18.09
C ASN A 297 19.07 -35.27 18.33
N ASN A 298 18.26 -34.41 18.97
CA ASN A 298 18.73 -33.12 19.40
C ASN A 298 19.87 -33.29 20.43
N HIS A 299 20.94 -32.54 20.27
CA HIS A 299 22.09 -32.66 21.16
C HIS A 299 22.76 -31.31 21.40
N SER A 300 23.56 -31.26 22.46
CA SER A 300 24.29 -30.05 22.85
C SER A 300 25.78 -30.34 22.89
N LEU A 301 26.58 -29.51 22.23
CA LEU A 301 28.03 -29.62 22.19
C LEU A 301 28.66 -28.23 22.33
N ASN A 302 29.62 -28.06 23.25
CA ASN A 302 30.35 -26.80 23.46
C ASN A 302 29.43 -25.56 23.64
N ASN A 303 28.34 -25.69 24.41
CA ASN A 303 27.32 -24.67 24.63
C ASN A 303 26.51 -24.25 23.39
N LEU A 304 26.55 -25.06 22.33
CA LEU A 304 25.70 -24.92 21.15
C LEU A 304 24.68 -26.05 21.14
N THR A 305 23.47 -25.73 20.71
CA THR A 305 22.39 -26.68 20.49
C THR A 305 22.33 -27.06 19.02
N TYR A 306 22.17 -28.35 18.76
CA TYR A 306 21.91 -28.94 17.47
C TYR A 306 20.49 -29.48 17.49
N GLU A 307 19.61 -28.84 16.72
CA GLU A 307 18.20 -29.18 16.63
C GLU A 307 17.85 -29.65 15.22
N TYR A 308 17.01 -30.68 15.13
CA TYR A 308 16.49 -31.17 13.85
C TYR A 308 15.05 -30.70 13.62
N ALA A 309 14.90 -29.77 12.68
CA ALA A 309 13.60 -29.26 12.23
C ALA A 309 13.13 -30.02 10.99
N SER A 310 11.82 -30.15 10.84
CA SER A 310 11.21 -30.75 9.67
C SER A 310 10.28 -29.78 8.94
N LEU A 311 10.25 -29.94 7.63
CA LEU A 311 9.30 -29.31 6.73
C LEU A 311 8.49 -30.38 6.04
N VAL A 312 7.17 -30.23 5.99
CA VAL A 312 6.31 -31.04 5.12
C VAL A 312 5.61 -30.08 4.16
N HIS A 313 5.60 -30.41 2.87
CA HIS A 313 4.86 -29.67 1.85
C HIS A 313 4.15 -30.65 0.91
N PHE A 314 2.86 -30.47 0.71
CA PHE A 314 2.12 -31.19 -0.31
C PHE A 314 0.96 -30.39 -0.89
N VAL A 315 0.50 -30.86 -2.05
CA VAL A 315 -0.61 -30.29 -2.81
C VAL A 315 -1.79 -31.25 -2.75
N THR A 316 -2.95 -30.74 -2.37
CA THR A 316 -4.21 -31.50 -2.32
C THR A 316 -4.77 -31.70 -3.74
N ILE A 317 -5.75 -32.58 -3.88
CA ILE A 317 -6.39 -32.89 -5.17
C ILE A 317 -7.02 -31.63 -5.81
N ASP A 318 -7.56 -30.73 -4.99
CA ASP A 318 -8.18 -29.47 -5.40
C ASP A 318 -7.17 -28.30 -5.53
N GLY A 319 -5.87 -28.58 -5.46
CA GLY A 319 -4.79 -27.62 -5.72
C GLY A 319 -4.38 -26.74 -4.54
N ARG A 320 -4.94 -26.95 -3.35
CA ARG A 320 -4.49 -26.27 -2.12
C ARG A 320 -3.11 -26.78 -1.73
N ARG A 321 -2.41 -25.97 -0.95
CA ARG A 321 -1.03 -26.21 -0.51
C ARG A 321 -1.00 -26.27 1.00
N ILE A 322 -0.42 -27.33 1.52
CA ILE A 322 -0.35 -27.61 2.94
C ILE A 322 1.12 -27.65 3.32
N ILE A 323 1.50 -26.82 4.30
CA ILE A 323 2.88 -26.64 4.71
C ILE A 323 2.97 -26.76 6.23
N PHE A 324 3.90 -27.57 6.72
CA PHE A 324 4.19 -27.70 8.14
C PHE A 324 5.63 -27.33 8.42
N PHE A 325 5.85 -26.33 9.28
CA PHE A 325 7.13 -26.05 9.90
C PHE A 325 7.10 -26.61 11.31
N MET A 326 7.93 -27.62 11.59
CA MET A 326 7.96 -28.32 12.87
C MET A 326 9.37 -28.40 13.45
N CYS A 327 9.48 -28.13 14.75
CA CYS A 327 10.72 -28.27 15.50
C CYS A 327 10.42 -28.71 16.95
N ASP A 328 11.44 -28.89 17.78
CA ASP A 328 11.26 -29.25 19.19
C ASP A 328 11.24 -28.03 20.11
N SER A 329 12.18 -27.10 19.91
CA SER A 329 12.48 -26.00 20.84
C SER A 329 11.96 -24.65 20.36
N ASP A 330 12.52 -24.09 19.29
CA ASP A 330 12.13 -22.83 18.62
C ASP A 330 13.09 -22.50 17.47
N VAL A 331 14.39 -22.66 17.73
CA VAL A 331 15.46 -22.22 16.83
C VAL A 331 15.40 -22.95 15.49
N GLY A 332 14.97 -24.22 15.49
CA GLY A 332 14.70 -24.98 14.29
C GLY A 332 13.79 -24.28 13.28
N ASN A 333 12.60 -23.85 13.74
CA ASN A 333 11.64 -23.17 12.87
C ASN A 333 12.07 -21.74 12.53
N ILE A 334 12.67 -21.00 13.47
CA ILE A 334 13.22 -19.65 13.19
C ILE A 334 14.24 -19.71 12.05
N ALA A 335 15.18 -20.65 12.14
CA ALA A 335 16.25 -20.81 11.15
C ALA A 335 15.72 -21.30 9.81
N THR A 336 14.83 -22.29 9.81
CA THR A 336 14.22 -22.83 8.58
C THR A 336 13.39 -21.77 7.88
N LEU A 337 12.57 -21.00 8.59
CA LEU A 337 11.80 -19.90 8.01
C LEU A 337 12.73 -18.84 7.43
N LYS A 338 13.78 -18.44 8.16
CA LYS A 338 14.79 -17.50 7.64
C LYS A 338 15.40 -18.00 6.33
N LEU A 339 15.88 -19.25 6.30
CA LEU A 339 16.46 -19.88 5.11
C LEU A 339 15.49 -19.92 3.91
N LEU A 340 14.24 -20.32 4.14
CA LEU A 340 13.22 -20.45 3.08
C LEU A 340 12.58 -19.12 2.69
N THR A 341 12.82 -18.06 3.47
CA THR A 341 12.48 -16.69 3.10
C THR A 341 13.55 -15.98 2.27
N GLU A 342 14.72 -16.61 2.13
CA GLU A 342 15.86 -16.14 1.35
C GLU A 342 16.01 -16.91 0.04
N LYS A 343 16.44 -16.20 -1.02
CA LYS A 343 16.45 -16.75 -2.39
C LYS A 343 17.36 -17.98 -2.52
N GLN A 344 18.53 -17.94 -1.89
CA GLN A 344 19.51 -19.02 -1.97
C GLN A 344 19.00 -20.29 -1.30
N GLY A 345 18.53 -20.19 -0.06
CA GLY A 345 18.00 -21.32 0.71
C GLY A 345 16.78 -21.95 0.05
N LEU A 346 15.82 -21.13 -0.39
CA LEU A 346 14.64 -21.65 -1.08
C LEU A 346 14.99 -22.31 -2.42
N SER A 347 15.93 -21.76 -3.19
CA SER A 347 16.37 -22.37 -4.45
C SER A 347 17.03 -23.74 -4.24
N GLN A 348 17.75 -23.92 -3.12
CA GLN A 348 18.33 -25.21 -2.76
C GLN A 348 17.24 -26.24 -2.45
N LEU A 349 16.24 -25.87 -1.65
CA LEU A 349 15.09 -26.73 -1.37
C LEU A 349 14.35 -27.11 -2.65
N GLU A 350 14.00 -26.15 -3.51
CA GLU A 350 13.29 -26.42 -4.76
C GLU A 350 14.11 -27.32 -5.71
N LYS A 351 15.44 -27.18 -5.71
CA LYS A 351 16.31 -28.05 -6.51
C LYS A 351 16.26 -29.50 -6.01
N MET A 352 16.36 -29.72 -4.69
CA MET A 352 16.30 -31.05 -4.09
C MET A 352 14.89 -31.67 -4.21
N ALA A 353 13.83 -30.87 -4.03
CA ALA A 353 12.46 -31.30 -4.24
C ALA A 353 12.18 -31.70 -5.70
N LYS A 354 12.71 -30.96 -6.69
CA LYS A 354 12.61 -31.37 -8.10
C LYS A 354 13.29 -32.70 -8.39
N GLN A 355 14.39 -33.02 -7.69
CA GLN A 355 15.08 -34.30 -7.82
C GLN A 355 14.27 -35.48 -7.27
N SER A 356 13.36 -35.25 -6.30
CA SER A 356 12.46 -36.30 -5.80
C SER A 356 11.29 -36.59 -6.75
N GLY A 357 11.11 -35.77 -7.80
CA GLY A 357 10.16 -36.01 -8.88
C GLY A 357 8.70 -35.68 -8.56
N THR A 358 8.43 -34.94 -7.47
CA THR A 358 7.06 -34.59 -7.03
C THR A 358 7.01 -33.24 -6.31
N GLU A 359 5.84 -32.61 -6.28
CA GLU A 359 5.58 -31.44 -5.43
C GLU A 359 5.27 -31.83 -3.97
N ASN A 360 5.07 -33.11 -3.69
CA ASN A 360 4.73 -33.62 -2.37
C ASN A 360 5.97 -34.21 -1.71
N TYR A 361 6.53 -33.50 -0.74
CA TYR A 361 7.77 -33.90 -0.10
C TYR A 361 7.81 -33.52 1.37
N LYS A 362 8.76 -34.11 2.07
CA LYS A 362 9.18 -33.72 3.41
C LYS A 362 10.69 -33.57 3.45
N ALA A 363 11.18 -32.77 4.39
CA ALA A 363 12.58 -32.42 4.50
C ALA A 363 13.00 -32.33 5.96
N VAL A 364 14.29 -32.53 6.21
CA VAL A 364 14.92 -32.37 7.53
C VAL A 364 16.07 -31.38 7.42
N PHE A 365 16.13 -30.48 8.38
CA PHE A 365 17.16 -29.48 8.54
C PHE A 365 17.88 -29.72 9.87
N GLU A 366 19.20 -29.64 9.86
CA GLU A 366 19.99 -29.51 11.07
C GLU A 366 20.25 -28.03 11.32
N VAL A 367 19.96 -27.59 12.54
CA VAL A 367 20.11 -26.21 12.98
C VAL A 367 21.07 -26.18 14.14
N LYS A 368 22.21 -25.54 13.93
CA LYS A 368 23.18 -25.24 14.97
C LYS A 368 22.93 -23.83 15.47
N GLY A 369 22.62 -23.71 16.75
CA GLY A 369 22.24 -22.44 17.35
C GLY A 369 22.60 -22.34 18.82
N ARG A 370 22.15 -21.26 19.42
CA ARG A 370 22.10 -21.08 20.87
C ARG A 370 20.96 -20.14 21.21
N ASP A 371 20.16 -20.52 22.20
CA ASP A 371 18.95 -19.81 22.59
C ASP A 371 18.02 -19.64 21.37
N HIS A 372 17.82 -18.41 20.88
CA HIS A 372 17.02 -18.10 19.69
C HIS A 372 17.86 -17.63 18.49
N THR A 373 19.18 -17.80 18.54
CA THR A 373 20.10 -17.40 17.47
C THR A 373 20.54 -18.62 16.68
N ASP A 374 20.26 -18.63 15.38
CA ASP A 374 20.79 -19.60 14.43
C ASP A 374 22.19 -19.17 13.96
N PHE A 375 23.16 -20.09 14.00
CA PHE A 375 24.50 -19.87 13.47
C PHE A 375 24.72 -20.56 12.13
N GLU A 376 24.16 -21.76 11.98
CA GLU A 376 24.28 -22.58 10.78
C GLU A 376 23.00 -23.39 10.58
N THR A 377 22.55 -23.53 9.34
CA THR A 377 21.33 -24.27 8.99
C THR A 377 21.58 -25.07 7.72
N ASN A 378 21.55 -26.38 7.86
CA ASN A 378 21.90 -27.32 6.81
C ASN A 378 20.65 -28.11 6.42
N LEU A 379 20.20 -27.98 5.16
CA LEU A 379 19.20 -28.88 4.59
C LEU A 379 19.84 -30.26 4.37
N LEU A 380 19.51 -31.21 5.24
CA LEU A 380 20.11 -32.54 5.22
C LEU A 380 19.47 -33.46 4.19
N ARG A 381 18.14 -33.40 4.06
CA ARG A 381 17.39 -34.39 3.29
C ARG A 381 16.08 -33.82 2.77
N VAL A 382 15.67 -34.30 1.58
CA VAL A 382 14.34 -34.09 0.99
C VAL A 382 13.90 -35.41 0.37
N ASP A 383 12.74 -35.93 0.76
CA ASP A 383 12.13 -37.11 0.13
C ASP A 383 10.70 -36.84 -0.29
N ARG A 384 10.26 -37.55 -1.32
CA ARG A 384 8.87 -37.59 -1.72
C ARG A 384 7.99 -38.20 -0.63
N LEU A 385 6.71 -37.81 -0.60
CA LEU A 385 5.73 -38.52 0.22
C LEU A 385 5.32 -39.81 -0.49
N GLU A 386 5.48 -40.95 0.17
CA GLU A 386 5.15 -42.27 -0.40
C GLU A 386 3.63 -42.58 -0.33
N ILE A 387 2.91 -41.94 0.59
CA ILE A 387 1.48 -42.16 0.79
C ILE A 387 0.68 -41.22 -0.11
N PRO A 388 -0.41 -41.69 -0.77
CA PRO A 388 -1.31 -40.82 -1.52
C PRO A 388 -1.92 -39.74 -0.62
N ILE A 389 -1.93 -38.48 -1.10
CA ILE A 389 -2.42 -37.35 -0.31
C ILE A 389 -3.89 -37.52 0.10
N SER A 390 -4.71 -38.17 -0.72
CA SER A 390 -6.11 -38.51 -0.44
C SER A 390 -6.33 -39.40 0.79
N GLU A 391 -5.31 -40.14 1.22
CA GLU A 391 -5.40 -41.03 2.39
C GLU A 391 -5.01 -40.33 3.71
N VAL A 392 -4.37 -39.16 3.61
CA VAL A 392 -3.81 -38.43 4.74
C VAL A 392 -4.52 -37.10 4.97
N TRP A 393 -4.96 -36.44 3.90
CA TRP A 393 -5.62 -35.14 3.95
C TRP A 393 -7.11 -35.25 3.63
N PRO A 394 -7.99 -34.67 4.47
CA PRO A 394 -9.44 -34.73 4.30
C PRO A 394 -9.98 -33.91 3.12
#